data_AF-A0A1Z4LYZ9-F1
#
_entry.id   AF-A0A1Z4LYZ9-F1
#
_cell.length_a   1.000
_cell.length_b   1.000
_cell.length_c   1.000
_cell.angle_alpha   90.00
_cell.angle_beta   90.00
_cell.angle_gamma   90.00
#
_symmetry.space_group_name_H-M   'P 1'
#
loop_
_entity.id
_entity.type
_entity.pdbx_description
1 polymer ?
#
loop_
_entity_poly.entity_id
_entity_poly.type
_entity_poly.pdbx_seq_one_letter_code
_entity_poly.pdbx_strand_id
1 'polypeptide(L)'
;MSLCINPLCQKPEENPDNTLFCFGCGSELLLEGRYRVTKELGGGGFGKTYEINEARSNTNKVLKVLINNHPKAVELFQREAEVLKSLNHPGIPKVESDSYFTYFSRSSSEPLHCLIMEKIEGLDLWEYIRQREKRPIDEKLAIQWLSEIVEILQKVHSQNFFHRDIKPSNIMLRPNGRLALIDFGSARQVTETYISKQVQGQVTGIMTAGYSPPEQMHGQAMQQSDFFALARTFIFLLTGREPGDFYNAQTGELKWQESTLGVKPEFASLLDQMMEHVPNLRPANTQIISQKLADINSYNPASQPIYQSGDIPPTILPGNYNATENYKEQSQEKSNYATIIRRFCAYQIDLIILLFISTLIAIFLQSFLGFDSTYTGVIVANIWCGASGWLIGGLILTIEESAIGQIFLMIGLTLNWIYFTVLESSKLQSTFGKHILGVKVTNLNYKKMSFAQANIRYWSKLISMLMLILIFGIIRLMRNDKEQIFHDELAKTIVVRK
;
A
#
# COMPACT_ATOMS: atom_id res chain seq x y z
N MET A 1 -15.99 -34.76 -10.84
CA MET A 1 -15.51 -35.04 -9.47
C MET A 1 -15.97 -33.90 -8.58
N SER A 2 -16.48 -34.20 -7.39
CA SER A 2 -17.01 -33.22 -6.45
C SER A 2 -15.95 -32.82 -5.43
N LEU A 3 -15.90 -31.53 -5.09
CA LEU A 3 -14.92 -30.96 -4.18
C LEU A 3 -15.53 -30.70 -2.80
N CYS A 4 -14.82 -31.02 -1.72
CA CYS A 4 -15.27 -30.73 -0.36
C CYS A 4 -14.85 -29.32 0.08
N ILE A 5 -15.81 -28.52 0.57
CA ILE A 5 -15.54 -27.16 1.07
C ILE A 5 -15.12 -27.10 2.55
N ASN A 6 -15.00 -28.25 3.22
CA ASN A 6 -14.53 -28.31 4.61
C ASN A 6 -13.04 -27.90 4.67
N PRO A 7 -12.67 -26.78 5.32
CA PRO A 7 -11.29 -26.32 5.38
C PRO A 7 -10.36 -27.28 6.16
N LEU A 8 -10.91 -28.16 7.00
CA LEU A 8 -10.17 -29.17 7.75
C LEU A 8 -10.01 -30.50 7.00
N CYS A 9 -10.56 -30.62 5.79
CA CYS A 9 -10.44 -31.84 4.99
C CYS A 9 -9.05 -31.97 4.39
N GLN A 10 -8.36 -33.07 4.68
CA GLN A 10 -7.04 -33.36 4.10
C GLN A 10 -7.09 -33.82 2.64
N LYS A 11 -8.25 -34.31 2.17
CA LYS A 11 -8.45 -34.87 0.83
C LYS A 11 -9.73 -34.33 0.18
N PRO A 12 -9.78 -33.02 -0.14
CA PRO A 12 -11.00 -32.39 -0.62
C PRO A 12 -11.39 -32.78 -2.06
N GLU A 13 -10.46 -33.29 -2.86
CA GLU A 13 -10.66 -33.53 -4.31
C GLU A 13 -10.99 -34.98 -4.69
N GLU A 14 -10.77 -35.94 -3.78
CA GLU A 14 -10.92 -37.39 -4.05
C GLU A 14 -12.39 -37.88 -3.95
N ASN A 15 -13.37 -37.17 -4.52
CA ASN A 15 -14.79 -37.57 -4.44
C ASN A 15 -15.47 -37.75 -5.82
N PRO A 16 -16.04 -38.93 -6.10
CA PRO A 16 -16.90 -39.14 -7.28
C PRO A 16 -18.18 -38.28 -7.25
N ASP A 17 -18.76 -37.97 -8.42
CA ASP A 17 -19.90 -37.05 -8.51
C ASP A 17 -21.22 -37.58 -7.94
N ASN A 18 -21.33 -38.90 -7.76
CA ASN A 18 -22.53 -39.57 -7.24
C ASN A 18 -22.52 -39.76 -5.72
N THR A 19 -21.48 -39.32 -5.01
CA THR A 19 -21.42 -39.46 -3.55
C THR A 19 -22.10 -38.29 -2.84
N LEU A 20 -22.72 -38.57 -1.69
CA LEU A 20 -23.35 -37.56 -0.83
C LEU A 20 -22.40 -37.02 0.23
N PHE A 21 -21.42 -37.83 0.64
CA PHE A 21 -20.49 -37.49 1.72
C PHE A 21 -19.05 -37.60 1.22
N CYS A 22 -18.20 -36.69 1.71
CA CYS A 22 -16.79 -36.67 1.41
C CYS A 22 -16.09 -37.92 1.98
N PHE A 23 -15.26 -38.59 1.17
CA PHE A 23 -14.48 -39.75 1.64
C PHE A 23 -13.38 -39.37 2.63
N GLY A 24 -12.85 -38.15 2.56
CA GLY A 24 -11.79 -37.68 3.44
C GLY A 24 -12.27 -37.27 4.83
N CYS A 25 -13.42 -36.58 4.95
CA CYS A 25 -13.90 -36.03 6.22
C CYS A 25 -15.36 -36.35 6.56
N GLY A 26 -16.12 -36.97 5.66
CA GLY A 26 -17.54 -37.30 5.87
C GLY A 26 -18.51 -36.11 5.82
N SER A 27 -18.05 -34.90 5.46
CA SER A 27 -18.90 -33.73 5.23
C SER A 27 -19.84 -33.93 4.04
N GLU A 28 -21.06 -33.42 4.12
CA GLU A 28 -22.03 -33.47 3.01
C GLU A 28 -21.54 -32.64 1.82
N LEU A 29 -21.57 -33.22 0.62
CA LEU A 29 -21.07 -32.62 -0.62
C LEU A 29 -22.18 -31.94 -1.44
N LEU A 30 -23.44 -32.26 -1.18
CA LEU A 30 -24.60 -31.67 -1.84
C LEU A 30 -25.15 -30.53 -0.98
N LEU A 31 -24.67 -29.32 -1.21
CA LEU A 31 -25.02 -28.15 -0.41
C LEU A 31 -26.48 -27.73 -0.70
N GLU A 32 -27.25 -27.44 0.36
CA GLU A 32 -28.68 -27.11 0.29
C GLU A 32 -29.51 -28.13 -0.50
N GLY A 33 -29.05 -29.38 -0.63
CA GLY A 33 -29.69 -30.38 -1.48
C GLY A 33 -29.71 -30.03 -2.99
N ARG A 34 -28.93 -29.03 -3.42
CA ARG A 34 -29.02 -28.43 -4.77
C ARG A 34 -27.69 -28.25 -5.48
N TYR A 35 -26.63 -27.92 -4.75
CA TYR A 35 -25.38 -27.44 -5.35
C TYR A 35 -24.24 -28.42 -5.10
N ARG A 36 -23.53 -28.78 -6.16
CA ARG A 36 -22.30 -29.58 -6.08
C ARG A 36 -21.11 -28.74 -6.47
N VAL A 37 -20.06 -28.78 -5.64
CA VAL A 37 -18.84 -28.02 -5.90
C VAL A 37 -17.95 -28.79 -6.87
N THR A 38 -17.54 -28.14 -7.95
CA THR A 38 -16.83 -28.80 -9.06
C THR A 38 -15.36 -28.40 -9.11
N LYS A 39 -15.04 -27.14 -8.81
CA LYS A 39 -13.66 -26.61 -8.93
C LYS A 39 -13.45 -25.40 -8.02
N GLU A 40 -12.24 -25.26 -7.46
CA GLU A 40 -11.81 -24.01 -6.82
C GLU A 40 -11.38 -22.99 -7.89
N LEU A 41 -11.97 -21.79 -7.86
CA LEU A 41 -11.66 -20.69 -8.78
C LEU A 41 -10.58 -19.76 -8.21
N GLY A 42 -10.50 -19.67 -6.89
CA GLY A 42 -9.50 -18.87 -6.18
C GLY A 42 -9.88 -18.66 -4.72
N GLY A 43 -9.01 -18.02 -3.95
CA GLY A 43 -9.26 -17.78 -2.54
C GLY A 43 -7.99 -17.55 -1.74
N GLY A 44 -8.15 -17.22 -0.46
CA GLY A 44 -7.08 -17.10 0.52
C GLY A 44 -7.53 -17.60 1.89
N GLY A 45 -6.74 -17.36 2.94
CA GLY A 45 -7.03 -17.87 4.30
C GLY A 45 -8.35 -17.38 4.91
N PHE A 46 -8.96 -16.33 4.36
CA PHE A 46 -10.19 -15.71 4.88
C PHE A 46 -11.46 -16.18 4.16
N GLY A 47 -11.34 -16.68 2.93
CA GLY A 47 -12.47 -17.12 2.12
C GLY A 47 -12.02 -17.70 0.79
N LYS A 48 -12.87 -18.56 0.23
CA LYS A 48 -12.64 -19.28 -1.01
C LYS A 48 -13.81 -19.11 -1.97
N THR A 49 -13.52 -19.16 -3.26
CA THR A 49 -14.49 -19.04 -4.34
C THR A 49 -14.40 -20.29 -5.20
N TYR A 50 -15.56 -20.88 -5.47
CA TYR A 50 -15.69 -22.13 -6.20
C TYR A 50 -16.64 -21.99 -7.36
N GLU A 51 -16.40 -22.79 -8.40
CA GLU A 51 -17.43 -23.15 -9.36
C GLU A 51 -18.26 -24.29 -8.80
N ILE A 52 -19.57 -24.16 -9.01
CA ILE A 52 -20.56 -25.15 -8.60
C ILE A 52 -21.49 -25.47 -9.75
N ASN A 53 -22.09 -26.65 -9.72
CA ASN A 53 -23.18 -27.04 -10.61
C ASN A 53 -24.47 -27.16 -9.79
N GLU A 54 -25.53 -26.52 -10.28
CA GLU A 54 -26.87 -26.65 -9.72
C GLU A 54 -27.57 -27.89 -10.33
N ALA A 55 -27.81 -28.90 -9.51
CA ALA A 55 -28.27 -30.21 -9.98
C ALA A 55 -29.61 -30.19 -10.71
N ARG A 56 -30.50 -29.22 -10.40
CA ARG A 56 -31.85 -29.13 -11.00
C ARG A 56 -31.83 -28.55 -12.41
N SER A 57 -31.04 -27.50 -12.63
CA SER A 57 -30.98 -26.78 -13.91
C SER A 57 -29.79 -27.20 -14.77
N ASN A 58 -28.83 -27.94 -14.18
CA ASN A 58 -27.54 -28.27 -14.76
C ASN A 58 -26.78 -27.01 -15.24
N THR A 59 -26.88 -25.92 -14.48
CA THR A 59 -26.18 -24.67 -14.76
C THR A 59 -25.01 -24.49 -13.81
N ASN A 60 -23.92 -23.91 -14.32
CA ASN A 60 -22.77 -23.57 -13.48
C ASN A 60 -22.99 -22.21 -12.84
N LYS A 61 -22.72 -22.13 -11.53
CA LYS A 61 -22.80 -20.92 -10.71
C LYS A 61 -21.48 -20.74 -9.96
N VAL A 62 -21.33 -19.60 -9.29
CA VAL A 62 -20.20 -19.32 -8.40
C VAL A 62 -20.67 -19.40 -6.95
N LEU A 63 -19.88 -20.07 -6.12
CA LEU A 63 -20.05 -20.13 -4.67
C LEU A 63 -18.89 -19.42 -3.99
N LYS A 64 -19.17 -18.33 -3.27
CA LYS A 64 -18.22 -17.76 -2.31
C LYS A 64 -18.46 -18.37 -0.92
N VAL A 65 -17.37 -18.72 -0.25
CA VAL A 65 -17.36 -19.28 1.10
C VAL A 65 -16.47 -18.41 1.98
N LEU A 66 -17.04 -17.80 3.01
CA LEU A 66 -16.29 -17.15 4.07
C LEU A 66 -15.93 -18.20 5.13
N ILE A 67 -14.63 -18.39 5.36
CA ILE A 67 -14.09 -19.34 6.34
C ILE A 67 -13.89 -18.66 7.71
N ASN A 68 -13.63 -17.35 7.70
CA ASN A 68 -13.41 -16.58 8.91
C ASN A 68 -14.73 -16.11 9.54
N ASN A 69 -15.02 -16.57 10.75
CA ASN A 69 -16.24 -16.24 11.50
C ASN A 69 -16.12 -15.00 12.40
N HIS A 70 -15.10 -14.16 12.20
CA HIS A 70 -15.01 -12.89 12.90
C HIS A 70 -16.29 -12.08 12.64
N PRO A 71 -16.97 -11.53 13.67
CA PRO A 71 -18.30 -10.91 13.51
C PRO A 71 -18.36 -9.85 12.42
N LYS A 72 -17.29 -9.04 12.29
CA LYS A 72 -17.22 -8.01 11.24
C LYS A 72 -17.10 -8.57 9.82
N ALA A 73 -16.41 -9.70 9.66
CA ALA A 73 -16.26 -10.38 8.37
C ALA A 73 -17.62 -10.92 7.92
N VAL A 74 -18.33 -11.58 8.85
CA VAL A 74 -19.69 -12.10 8.63
C VAL A 74 -20.67 -10.98 8.30
N GLU A 75 -20.66 -9.88 9.08
CA GLU A 75 -21.51 -8.71 8.83
C GLU A 75 -21.30 -8.13 7.41
N LEU A 76 -20.04 -7.99 6.98
CA LEU A 76 -19.72 -7.46 5.66
C LEU A 76 -20.08 -8.43 4.54
N PHE A 77 -19.91 -9.73 4.75
CA PHE A 77 -20.28 -10.75 3.78
C PHE A 77 -21.80 -10.87 3.62
N GLN A 78 -22.56 -10.75 4.71
CA GLN A 78 -24.01 -10.63 4.69
C GLN A 78 -24.45 -9.35 3.96
N ARG A 79 -23.79 -8.22 4.24
CA ARG A 79 -24.09 -6.96 3.57
C ARG A 79 -23.82 -7.03 2.06
N GLU A 80 -22.74 -7.70 1.64
CA GLU A 80 -22.47 -7.96 0.22
C GLU A 80 -23.63 -8.74 -0.42
N ALA A 81 -24.07 -9.84 0.22
CA ALA A 81 -25.20 -10.63 -0.27
C ALA A 81 -26.49 -9.80 -0.42
N GLU A 82 -26.85 -9.02 0.59
CA GLU A 82 -28.07 -8.19 0.58
C GLU A 82 -28.02 -7.08 -0.47
N VAL A 83 -26.87 -6.41 -0.63
CA VAL A 83 -26.69 -5.40 -1.66
C VAL A 83 -26.83 -6.04 -3.04
N LEU A 84 -26.15 -7.16 -3.30
CA LEU A 84 -26.20 -7.82 -4.61
C LEU A 84 -27.59 -8.34 -4.96
N LYS A 85 -28.37 -8.85 -3.99
CA LYS A 85 -29.78 -9.23 -4.20
C LYS A 85 -30.64 -8.06 -4.68
N SER A 86 -30.36 -6.85 -4.21
CA SER A 86 -31.11 -5.64 -4.57
C SER A 86 -30.74 -5.05 -5.93
N LEU A 87 -29.58 -5.44 -6.49
CA LEU A 87 -29.03 -4.87 -7.70
C LEU A 87 -29.43 -5.70 -8.93
N ASN A 88 -30.09 -5.05 -9.88
CA ASN A 88 -30.42 -5.65 -11.18
C ASN A 88 -29.70 -4.88 -12.30
N HIS A 89 -28.58 -5.42 -12.76
CA HIS A 89 -27.78 -4.82 -13.83
C HIS A 89 -27.00 -5.92 -14.57
N PRO A 90 -26.94 -5.92 -15.91
CA PRO A 90 -26.25 -6.98 -16.69
C PRO A 90 -24.75 -7.07 -16.42
N GLY A 91 -24.15 -5.96 -15.95
CA GLY A 91 -22.74 -5.90 -15.55
C GLY A 91 -22.47 -6.32 -14.09
N ILE A 92 -23.45 -6.85 -13.36
CA ILE A 92 -23.30 -7.33 -11.97
C ILE A 92 -23.83 -8.75 -11.91
N PRO A 93 -23.11 -9.72 -11.29
CA PRO A 93 -23.62 -11.07 -11.10
C PRO A 93 -24.96 -11.10 -10.37
N LYS A 94 -25.94 -11.80 -10.93
CA LYS A 94 -27.23 -11.97 -10.28
C LYS A 94 -27.10 -12.83 -9.01
N VAL A 95 -27.74 -12.40 -7.94
CA VAL A 95 -27.88 -13.15 -6.67
C VAL A 95 -29.36 -13.34 -6.37
N GLU A 96 -29.78 -14.58 -6.09
CA GLU A 96 -31.18 -14.90 -5.78
C GLU A 96 -31.45 -14.73 -4.27
N SER A 97 -32.73 -14.60 -3.88
CA SER A 97 -33.10 -14.31 -2.49
C SER A 97 -32.63 -15.35 -1.48
N ASP A 98 -32.60 -16.62 -1.89
CA ASP A 98 -32.21 -17.80 -1.10
C ASP A 98 -30.76 -18.26 -1.38
N SER A 99 -29.94 -17.41 -2.03
CA SER A 99 -28.56 -17.73 -2.39
C SER A 99 -27.55 -17.61 -1.25
N TYR A 100 -27.95 -17.06 -0.10
CA TYR A 100 -27.11 -16.97 1.09
C TYR A 100 -27.55 -18.00 2.14
N PHE A 101 -26.62 -18.81 2.63
CA PHE A 101 -26.88 -19.83 3.65
C PHE A 101 -25.64 -20.09 4.51
N THR A 102 -25.82 -20.82 5.61
CA THR A 102 -24.72 -21.32 6.44
C THR A 102 -24.60 -22.82 6.31
N TYR A 103 -23.36 -23.31 6.26
CA TYR A 103 -23.05 -24.73 6.14
C TYR A 103 -22.17 -25.19 7.32
N PHE A 104 -22.60 -26.24 7.99
CA PHE A 104 -21.84 -26.85 9.08
C PHE A 104 -21.10 -28.08 8.57
N SER A 105 -19.80 -27.93 8.35
CA SER A 105 -18.95 -29.05 7.96
C SER A 105 -18.75 -30.04 9.13
N ARG A 106 -18.49 -31.31 8.81
CA ARG A 106 -18.25 -32.33 9.83
C ARG A 106 -17.01 -31.97 10.64
N SER A 107 -17.11 -32.14 11.96
CA SER A 107 -16.06 -31.84 12.93
C SER A 107 -15.68 -30.36 13.05
N SER A 108 -16.50 -29.44 12.52
CA SER A 108 -16.39 -28.00 12.77
C SER A 108 -17.50 -27.55 13.72
N SER A 109 -17.14 -26.80 14.76
CA SER A 109 -18.12 -26.10 15.63
C SER A 109 -18.64 -24.81 15.01
N GLU A 110 -17.90 -24.25 14.07
CA GLU A 110 -18.19 -22.97 13.44
C GLU A 110 -18.83 -23.18 12.05
N PRO A 111 -19.82 -22.35 11.67
CA PRO A 111 -20.41 -22.40 10.34
C PRO A 111 -19.45 -21.85 9.28
N LEU A 112 -19.68 -22.26 8.04
CA LEU A 112 -19.18 -21.56 6.85
C LEU A 112 -20.32 -20.70 6.31
N HIS A 113 -20.06 -19.44 6.01
CA HIS A 113 -21.05 -18.59 5.36
C HIS A 113 -20.89 -18.68 3.84
N CYS A 114 -21.97 -19.01 3.14
CA CYS A 114 -21.99 -19.32 1.72
C CYS A 114 -22.86 -18.32 0.95
N LEU A 115 -22.38 -17.88 -0.22
CA LEU A 115 -23.12 -17.02 -1.15
C LEU A 115 -23.01 -17.55 -2.57
N ILE A 116 -24.16 -17.85 -3.17
CA ILE A 116 -24.31 -18.29 -4.56
C ILE A 116 -24.56 -17.08 -5.46
N MET A 117 -23.96 -17.07 -6.64
CA MET A 117 -24.17 -16.02 -7.65
C MET A 117 -24.02 -16.56 -9.08
N GLU A 118 -24.54 -15.81 -10.04
CA GLU A 118 -24.33 -16.05 -11.48
C GLU A 118 -22.85 -16.23 -11.79
N LYS A 119 -22.52 -17.28 -12.54
CA LYS A 119 -21.21 -17.39 -13.18
C LYS A 119 -21.22 -16.53 -14.44
N ILE A 120 -20.34 -15.53 -14.50
CA ILE A 120 -20.16 -14.72 -15.69
C ILE A 120 -19.26 -15.47 -16.67
N GLU A 121 -19.79 -15.79 -17.85
CA GLU A 121 -19.00 -16.37 -18.94
C GLU A 121 -18.15 -15.30 -19.63
N GLY A 122 -16.92 -15.67 -20.01
CA GLY A 122 -15.97 -14.77 -20.66
C GLY A 122 -14.55 -14.89 -20.12
N LEU A 123 -13.69 -13.94 -20.51
CA LEU A 123 -12.33 -13.79 -19.99
C LEU A 123 -12.30 -12.61 -19.04
N ASP A 124 -11.56 -12.69 -17.94
CA ASP A 124 -11.24 -11.48 -17.20
C ASP A 124 -10.27 -10.59 -18.01
N LEU A 125 -10.21 -9.30 -17.71
CA LEU A 125 -9.41 -8.35 -18.49
C LEU A 125 -7.90 -8.56 -18.34
N TRP A 126 -7.45 -9.22 -17.26
CA TRP A 126 -6.04 -9.60 -17.14
C TRP A 126 -5.69 -10.68 -18.15
N GLU A 127 -6.52 -11.73 -18.22
CA GLU A 127 -6.38 -12.80 -19.19
C GLU A 127 -6.55 -12.32 -20.63
N TYR A 128 -7.48 -11.40 -20.87
CA TYR A 128 -7.68 -10.78 -22.18
C TYR A 128 -6.41 -10.11 -22.70
N ILE A 129 -5.76 -9.26 -21.89
CA ILE A 129 -4.49 -8.62 -22.26
C ILE A 129 -3.36 -9.65 -22.41
N ARG A 130 -3.31 -10.68 -21.54
CA ARG A 130 -2.32 -11.77 -21.66
C ARG A 130 -2.46 -12.52 -22.98
N GLN A 131 -3.67 -12.90 -23.38
CA GLN A 131 -3.93 -13.59 -24.66
C GLN A 131 -3.64 -12.71 -25.87
N ARG A 132 -3.72 -11.38 -25.71
CA ARG A 132 -3.28 -10.40 -26.72
C ARG A 132 -1.77 -10.12 -26.68
N GLU A 133 -0.97 -10.96 -26.02
CA GLU A 133 0.48 -10.80 -25.89
C GLU A 133 0.88 -9.44 -25.29
N LYS A 134 0.10 -8.95 -24.30
CA LYS A 134 0.26 -7.64 -23.67
C LYS A 134 0.11 -6.44 -24.62
N ARG A 135 -0.55 -6.61 -25.77
CA ARG A 135 -0.87 -5.48 -26.65
C ARG A 135 -1.95 -4.61 -26.02
N PRO A 136 -1.74 -3.28 -25.92
CA PRO A 136 -2.75 -2.35 -25.42
C PRO A 136 -4.09 -2.42 -26.16
N ILE A 137 -5.16 -1.98 -25.50
CA ILE A 137 -6.40 -1.60 -26.19
C ILE A 137 -6.28 -0.17 -26.73
N ASP A 138 -7.08 0.15 -27.74
CA ASP A 138 -7.19 1.54 -28.21
C ASP A 138 -8.01 2.41 -27.23
N GLU A 139 -7.84 3.71 -27.34
CA GLU A 139 -8.52 4.70 -26.49
C GLU A 139 -10.05 4.60 -26.60
N LYS A 140 -10.59 4.37 -27.80
CA LYS A 140 -12.04 4.36 -28.01
C LYS A 140 -12.68 3.21 -27.23
N LEU A 141 -12.08 2.03 -27.28
CA LEU A 141 -12.50 0.88 -26.50
C LEU A 141 -12.32 1.13 -24.99
N ALA A 142 -11.20 1.75 -24.59
CA ALA A 142 -10.95 2.10 -23.20
C ALA A 142 -12.03 3.06 -22.64
N ILE A 143 -12.40 4.11 -23.40
CA ILE A 143 -13.46 5.04 -23.00
C ILE A 143 -14.80 4.31 -22.88
N GLN A 144 -15.16 3.48 -23.87
CA GLN A 144 -16.41 2.70 -23.84
C GLN A 144 -16.47 1.81 -22.58
N TRP A 145 -15.42 1.02 -22.35
CA TRP A 145 -15.34 0.12 -21.22
C TRP A 145 -15.31 0.86 -19.88
N LEU A 146 -14.63 2.01 -19.80
CA LEU A 146 -14.64 2.83 -18.60
C LEU A 146 -16.04 3.36 -18.29
N SER A 147 -16.77 3.81 -19.31
CA SER A 147 -18.17 4.22 -19.17
C SER A 147 -19.06 3.09 -18.64
N GLU A 148 -18.90 1.85 -19.14
CA GLU A 148 -19.67 0.69 -18.66
C GLU A 148 -19.38 0.40 -17.17
N ILE A 149 -18.12 0.44 -16.73
CA ILE A 149 -17.78 0.21 -15.32
C ILE A 149 -18.25 1.36 -14.44
N VAL A 150 -18.17 2.61 -14.89
CA VAL A 150 -18.66 3.78 -14.15
C VAL A 150 -20.17 3.69 -13.93
N GLU A 151 -20.94 3.21 -14.91
CA GLU A 151 -22.38 2.95 -14.79
C GLU A 151 -22.66 1.88 -13.71
N ILE A 152 -21.90 0.78 -13.73
CA ILE A 152 -21.98 -0.27 -12.70
C ILE A 152 -21.69 0.30 -11.31
N LEU A 153 -20.60 1.05 -11.16
CA LEU A 153 -20.22 1.67 -9.89
C LEU A 153 -21.26 2.67 -9.41
N GLN A 154 -21.93 3.40 -10.30
CA GLN A 154 -23.02 4.29 -9.92
C GLN A 154 -24.17 3.53 -9.23
N LYS A 155 -24.55 2.36 -9.76
CA LYS A 155 -25.57 1.51 -9.15
C LYS A 155 -25.13 1.00 -7.78
N VAL A 156 -23.89 0.51 -7.68
CA VAL A 156 -23.33 -0.05 -6.45
C VAL A 156 -23.22 1.02 -5.36
N HIS A 157 -22.65 2.18 -5.68
CA HIS A 157 -22.44 3.28 -4.75
C HIS A 157 -23.76 3.92 -4.28
N SER A 158 -24.82 3.85 -5.08
CA SER A 158 -26.17 4.30 -4.65
C SER A 158 -26.71 3.53 -3.44
N GLN A 159 -26.19 2.33 -3.17
CA GLN A 159 -26.53 1.52 -2.00
C GLN A 159 -25.57 1.76 -0.81
N ASN A 160 -24.74 2.81 -0.86
CA ASN A 160 -23.66 3.08 0.10
C ASN A 160 -22.74 1.86 0.28
N PHE A 161 -22.46 1.15 -0.82
CA PHE A 161 -21.59 0.00 -0.88
C PHE A 161 -20.48 0.29 -1.88
N PHE A 162 -19.27 -0.19 -1.61
CA PHE A 162 -18.07 0.07 -2.42
C PHE A 162 -17.46 -1.28 -2.81
N HIS A 163 -16.87 -1.36 -4.01
CA HIS A 163 -16.29 -2.60 -4.52
C HIS A 163 -15.01 -2.98 -3.78
N ARG A 164 -14.12 -1.99 -3.59
CA ARG A 164 -12.85 -2.05 -2.86
C ARG A 164 -11.75 -2.92 -3.45
N ASP A 165 -12.04 -3.87 -4.34
CA ASP A 165 -11.01 -4.68 -5.02
C ASP A 165 -11.09 -4.61 -6.54
N ILE A 166 -11.20 -3.40 -7.10
CA ILE A 166 -11.23 -3.22 -8.57
C ILE A 166 -9.83 -3.47 -9.14
N LYS A 167 -9.74 -4.40 -10.10
CA LYS A 167 -8.52 -4.81 -10.81
C LYS A 167 -8.90 -5.56 -12.09
N PRO A 168 -7.98 -5.74 -13.06
CA PRO A 168 -8.28 -6.41 -14.32
C PRO A 168 -8.90 -7.82 -14.15
N SER A 169 -8.44 -8.61 -13.18
CA SER A 169 -8.97 -9.97 -12.92
C SER A 169 -10.36 -10.01 -12.28
N ASN A 170 -10.90 -8.87 -11.84
CA ASN A 170 -12.25 -8.75 -11.30
C ASN A 170 -13.22 -8.10 -12.30
N ILE A 171 -12.79 -7.89 -13.55
CA ILE A 171 -13.63 -7.36 -14.62
C ILE A 171 -13.68 -8.39 -15.75
N MET A 172 -14.87 -8.94 -15.98
CA MET A 172 -15.13 -9.96 -17.00
C MET A 172 -15.56 -9.32 -18.31
N LEU A 173 -14.92 -9.70 -19.41
CA LEU A 173 -15.34 -9.43 -20.77
C LEU A 173 -16.24 -10.57 -21.25
N ARG A 174 -17.55 -10.28 -21.38
CA ARG A 174 -18.54 -11.23 -21.87
C ARG A 174 -18.38 -11.45 -23.39
N PRO A 175 -18.85 -12.60 -23.93
CA PRO A 175 -18.82 -12.88 -25.38
C PRO A 175 -19.53 -11.83 -26.26
N ASN A 176 -20.50 -11.11 -25.70
CA ASN A 176 -21.20 -10.02 -26.39
C ASN A 176 -20.42 -8.69 -26.39
N GLY A 177 -19.19 -8.66 -25.86
CA GLY A 177 -18.31 -7.49 -25.83
C GLY A 177 -18.56 -6.52 -24.66
N ARG A 178 -19.52 -6.81 -23.78
CA ARG A 178 -19.85 -5.99 -22.61
C ARG A 178 -19.04 -6.42 -21.39
N LEU A 179 -18.84 -5.49 -20.46
CA LEU A 179 -18.15 -5.76 -19.21
C LEU A 179 -19.10 -6.13 -18.06
N ALA A 180 -18.61 -6.97 -17.15
CA ALA A 180 -19.23 -7.23 -15.86
C ALA A 180 -18.19 -7.15 -14.74
N LEU A 181 -18.56 -6.53 -13.62
CA LEU A 181 -17.73 -6.40 -12.43
C LEU A 181 -18.08 -7.53 -11.47
N ILE A 182 -17.08 -8.32 -11.08
CA ILE A 182 -17.22 -9.48 -10.19
C ILE A 182 -16.38 -9.30 -8.93
N ASP A 183 -16.60 -10.17 -7.94
CA ASP A 183 -15.84 -10.22 -6.70
C ASP A 183 -15.84 -8.92 -5.86
N PHE A 184 -17.01 -8.55 -5.35
CA PHE A 184 -17.24 -7.41 -4.45
C PHE A 184 -16.66 -7.62 -3.04
N GLY A 185 -15.34 -7.83 -2.94
CA GLY A 185 -14.56 -8.33 -1.79
C GLY A 185 -14.51 -7.48 -0.52
N SER A 186 -15.65 -6.95 -0.08
CA SER A 186 -15.80 -6.08 1.10
C SER A 186 -15.37 -6.76 2.40
N ALA A 187 -15.64 -8.06 2.57
CA ALA A 187 -15.31 -8.80 3.78
C ALA A 187 -13.81 -9.12 3.90
N ARG A 188 -13.14 -9.43 2.78
CA ARG A 188 -11.73 -9.86 2.76
C ARG A 188 -10.78 -8.75 3.24
N GLN A 189 -10.91 -7.55 2.67
CA GLN A 189 -10.01 -6.44 2.98
C GLN A 189 -10.16 -5.87 4.39
N VAL A 190 -11.39 -5.82 4.93
CA VAL A 190 -11.60 -5.35 6.29
C VAL A 190 -11.07 -6.35 7.31
N THR A 191 -11.22 -7.65 7.05
CA THR A 191 -10.71 -8.69 7.95
C THR A 191 -9.18 -8.68 7.98
N GLU A 192 -8.52 -8.54 6.82
CA GLU A 192 -7.06 -8.40 6.73
C GLU A 192 -6.56 -7.12 7.44
N THR A 193 -7.20 -5.96 7.21
CA THR A 193 -6.82 -4.71 7.89
C THR A 193 -7.13 -4.72 9.39
N TYR A 194 -8.26 -5.29 9.82
CA TYR A 194 -8.64 -5.33 11.23
C TYR A 194 -7.78 -6.31 12.03
N ILE A 195 -7.52 -7.51 11.49
CA ILE A 195 -6.62 -8.49 12.12
C ILE A 195 -5.19 -7.96 12.16
N SER A 196 -4.71 -7.29 11.10
CA SER A 196 -3.40 -6.63 11.12
C SER A 196 -3.28 -5.49 12.16
N LYS A 197 -4.41 -4.91 12.57
CA LYS A 197 -4.47 -3.87 13.62
C LYS A 197 -4.54 -4.47 15.03
N GLN A 198 -5.14 -5.65 15.20
CA GLN A 198 -5.23 -6.35 16.49
C GLN A 198 -3.96 -7.14 16.84
N VAL A 199 -3.29 -7.73 15.85
CA VAL A 199 -1.97 -8.34 16.03
C VAL A 199 -0.94 -7.21 15.97
N GLN A 200 -0.46 -6.75 17.12
CA GLN A 200 0.58 -5.71 17.19
C GLN A 200 1.77 -6.08 16.29
N GLY A 201 1.88 -5.41 15.14
CA GLY A 201 3.13 -5.32 14.39
C GLY A 201 3.28 -6.14 13.11
N GLN A 202 2.23 -6.78 12.57
CA GLN A 202 2.31 -7.35 11.22
C GLN A 202 1.16 -6.88 10.34
N VAL A 203 1.39 -5.78 9.61
CA VAL A 203 0.59 -5.43 8.43
C VAL A 203 1.10 -6.25 7.26
N THR A 204 0.76 -7.54 7.23
CA THR A 204 0.81 -8.36 6.02
C THR A 204 -0.54 -8.30 5.31
N GLY A 205 -1.08 -7.08 5.13
CA GLY A 205 -2.19 -6.87 4.20
C GLY A 205 -1.67 -7.20 2.81
N ILE A 206 -2.08 -8.35 2.26
CA ILE A 206 -1.67 -8.77 0.93
C ILE A 206 -2.33 -7.81 -0.05
N MET A 207 -1.52 -6.86 -0.50
CA MET A 207 -1.81 -5.92 -1.57
C MET A 207 -2.39 -6.64 -2.78
N THR A 208 -3.43 -6.10 -3.41
CA THR A 208 -3.51 -6.22 -4.86
C THR A 208 -2.43 -5.30 -5.42
N ALA A 209 -1.26 -5.89 -5.70
CA ALA A 209 -0.03 -5.17 -6.04
C ALA A 209 -0.29 -4.08 -7.08
N GLY A 210 -0.18 -2.81 -6.66
CA GLY A 210 -0.27 -1.67 -7.57
C GLY A 210 -1.67 -1.18 -7.93
N TYR A 211 -2.78 -1.68 -7.39
CA TYR A 211 -4.14 -1.17 -7.74
C TYR A 211 -4.83 -0.40 -6.59
N SER A 212 -4.67 -0.85 -5.35
CA SER A 212 -5.39 -0.27 -4.21
C SER A 212 -4.85 1.10 -3.78
N PRO A 213 -5.72 2.03 -3.37
CA PRO A 213 -5.30 3.34 -2.87
C PRO A 213 -4.87 3.32 -1.39
N PRO A 214 -4.06 4.30 -0.94
CA PRO A 214 -3.49 4.30 0.41
C PRO A 214 -4.53 4.46 1.53
N GLU A 215 -5.62 5.18 1.32
CA GLU A 215 -6.67 5.34 2.35
C GLU A 215 -7.41 4.04 2.65
N GLN A 216 -7.51 3.13 1.67
CA GLN A 216 -8.11 1.82 1.85
C GLN A 216 -7.30 0.94 2.82
N MET A 217 -5.97 1.13 2.85
CA MET A 217 -5.08 0.46 3.82
C MET A 217 -5.42 0.82 5.27
N HIS A 218 -6.03 1.99 5.49
CA HIS A 218 -6.43 2.46 6.80
C HIS A 218 -7.86 2.03 7.17
N GLY A 219 -8.57 1.33 6.29
CA GLY A 219 -9.98 0.96 6.45
C GLY A 219 -10.94 2.12 6.17
N GLN A 220 -10.49 3.15 5.46
CA GLN A 220 -11.25 4.37 5.15
C GLN A 220 -11.77 4.38 3.70
N ALA A 221 -12.08 3.20 3.16
CA ALA A 221 -12.55 3.06 1.79
C ALA A 221 -13.81 3.91 1.53
N MET A 222 -13.79 4.65 0.42
CA MET A 222 -14.85 5.52 -0.06
C MET A 222 -15.05 5.32 -1.56
N GLN A 223 -16.07 5.94 -2.15
CA GLN A 223 -16.32 5.87 -3.60
C GLN A 223 -15.09 6.29 -4.42
N GLN A 224 -14.34 7.28 -3.96
CA GLN A 224 -13.10 7.75 -4.60
C GLN A 224 -11.96 6.73 -4.54
N SER A 225 -12.02 5.76 -3.62
CA SER A 225 -11.07 4.66 -3.57
C SER A 225 -11.25 3.70 -4.75
N ASP A 226 -12.50 3.43 -5.12
CA ASP A 226 -12.82 2.62 -6.30
C ASP A 226 -12.38 3.32 -7.60
N PHE A 227 -12.48 4.66 -7.67
CA PHE A 227 -12.03 5.42 -8.84
C PHE A 227 -10.52 5.33 -9.07
N PHE A 228 -9.73 5.36 -8.00
CA PHE A 228 -8.29 5.19 -8.08
C PHE A 228 -7.92 3.81 -8.64
N ALA A 229 -8.54 2.76 -8.10
CA ALA A 229 -8.30 1.39 -8.53
C ALA A 229 -8.76 1.15 -9.98
N LEU A 230 -9.86 1.79 -10.37
CA LEU A 230 -10.37 1.78 -11.74
C LEU A 230 -9.40 2.46 -12.71
N ALA A 231 -8.88 3.64 -12.40
CA ALA A 231 -7.92 4.32 -13.27
C ALA A 231 -6.63 3.51 -13.48
N ARG A 232 -6.10 2.89 -12.41
CA ARG A 232 -4.94 1.98 -12.52
C ARG A 232 -5.23 0.75 -13.37
N THR A 233 -6.45 0.21 -13.26
CA THR A 233 -6.93 -0.86 -14.13
C THR A 233 -6.90 -0.45 -15.60
N PHE A 234 -7.39 0.75 -15.94
CA PHE A 234 -7.38 1.23 -17.32
C PHE A 234 -5.98 1.56 -17.85
N ILE A 235 -5.07 2.02 -17.00
CA ILE A 235 -3.66 2.20 -17.39
C ILE A 235 -3.01 0.87 -17.76
N PHE A 236 -3.28 -0.21 -17.02
CA PHE A 236 -2.84 -1.55 -17.41
C PHE A 236 -3.37 -1.93 -18.80
N LEU A 237 -4.64 -1.65 -19.11
CA LEU A 237 -5.22 -1.96 -20.42
C LEU A 237 -4.61 -1.12 -21.55
N LEU A 238 -4.30 0.15 -21.29
CA LEU A 238 -3.74 1.10 -22.26
C LEU A 238 -2.24 0.94 -22.47
N THR A 239 -1.54 0.21 -21.60
CA THR A 239 -0.08 0.05 -21.67
C THR A 239 0.38 -1.40 -21.81
N GLY A 240 -0.45 -2.37 -21.40
CA GLY A 240 -0.08 -3.78 -21.30
C GLY A 240 0.93 -4.08 -20.18
N ARG A 241 1.20 -3.11 -19.30
CA ARG A 241 2.17 -3.21 -18.19
C ARG A 241 1.48 -2.97 -16.86
N GLU A 242 2.03 -3.54 -15.79
CA GLU A 242 1.44 -3.39 -14.46
C GLU A 242 1.64 -1.95 -13.96
N PRO A 243 0.68 -1.35 -13.23
CA PRO A 243 0.82 0.02 -12.74
C PRO A 243 2.09 0.25 -11.91
N GLY A 244 2.56 -0.79 -11.20
CA GLY A 244 3.80 -0.74 -10.42
C GLY A 244 5.05 -0.43 -11.26
N ASP A 245 5.05 -0.78 -12.55
CA ASP A 245 6.19 -0.57 -13.45
C ASP A 245 6.44 0.92 -13.76
N PHE A 246 5.41 1.76 -13.58
CA PHE A 246 5.46 3.21 -13.84
C PHE A 246 5.71 4.04 -12.58
N TYR A 247 5.73 3.40 -11.41
CA TYR A 247 5.82 4.09 -10.14
C TYR A 247 7.24 4.58 -9.89
N ASN A 248 7.42 5.90 -9.92
CA ASN A 248 8.69 6.50 -9.53
C ASN A 248 8.71 6.70 -8.02
N ALA A 249 9.44 5.86 -7.30
CA ALA A 249 9.55 5.95 -5.84
C ALA A 249 10.19 7.27 -5.33
N GLN A 250 10.86 8.04 -6.20
CA GLN A 250 11.51 9.30 -5.87
C GLN A 250 10.57 10.52 -6.01
N THR A 251 9.67 10.50 -7.01
CA THR A 251 8.69 11.59 -7.22
C THR A 251 7.30 11.24 -6.68
N GLY A 252 7.04 9.97 -6.39
CA GLY A 252 5.70 9.46 -6.04
C GLY A 252 4.73 9.44 -7.22
N GLU A 253 5.20 9.82 -8.42
CA GLU A 253 4.38 9.91 -9.63
C GLU A 253 4.31 8.57 -10.35
N LEU A 254 3.19 8.36 -11.04
CA LEU A 254 2.97 7.23 -11.93
C LEU A 254 3.19 7.71 -13.38
N LYS A 255 4.39 7.53 -13.94
CA LYS A 255 4.74 8.02 -15.28
C LYS A 255 4.33 7.04 -16.38
N TRP A 256 3.02 6.91 -16.61
CA TRP A 256 2.47 5.93 -17.57
C TRP A 256 2.26 6.49 -18.97
N GLN A 257 1.99 7.80 -19.10
CA GLN A 257 1.60 8.43 -20.38
C GLN A 257 2.67 8.26 -21.48
N GLU A 258 3.95 8.35 -21.13
CA GLU A 258 5.09 8.16 -22.05
C GLU A 258 5.14 6.76 -22.68
N SER A 259 4.46 5.78 -22.05
CA SER A 259 4.37 4.40 -22.52
C SER A 259 3.11 4.12 -23.35
N THR A 260 2.35 5.16 -23.71
CA THR A 260 1.17 5.04 -24.57
C THR A 260 1.41 5.69 -25.93
N LEU A 261 0.88 5.06 -26.98
CA LEU A 261 0.89 5.60 -28.34
C LEU A 261 -0.55 6.00 -28.70
N GLY A 262 -0.89 7.27 -28.50
CA GLY A 262 -2.15 7.83 -29.02
C GLY A 262 -3.29 8.00 -28.02
N VAL A 263 -3.01 8.08 -26.71
CA VAL A 263 -4.00 8.55 -25.73
C VAL A 263 -4.04 10.08 -25.76
N LYS A 264 -5.25 10.65 -25.91
CA LYS A 264 -5.50 12.08 -25.92
C LYS A 264 -5.23 12.69 -24.54
N PRO A 265 -4.69 13.93 -24.48
CA PRO A 265 -4.39 14.60 -23.23
C PRO A 265 -5.59 14.71 -22.28
N GLU A 266 -6.80 14.89 -22.81
CA GLU A 266 -8.01 15.03 -22.02
C GLU A 266 -8.38 13.73 -21.30
N PHE A 267 -8.22 12.58 -21.97
CA PHE A 267 -8.49 11.28 -21.37
C PHE A 267 -7.40 10.89 -20.36
N ALA A 268 -6.13 11.15 -20.69
CA ALA A 268 -5.03 10.95 -19.76
C ALA A 268 -5.20 11.79 -18.48
N SER A 269 -5.57 13.07 -18.62
CA SER A 269 -5.82 13.97 -17.49
C SER A 269 -6.98 13.49 -16.59
N LEU A 270 -8.03 12.90 -17.17
CA LEU A 270 -9.11 12.29 -16.39
C LEU A 270 -8.59 11.10 -15.56
N LEU A 271 -7.82 10.20 -16.17
CA LEU A 271 -7.26 9.04 -15.47
C LEU A 271 -6.29 9.46 -14.35
N ASP A 272 -5.46 10.48 -14.60
CA ASP A 272 -4.58 11.04 -13.56
C ASP A 272 -5.37 11.67 -12.43
N GLN A 273 -6.43 12.43 -12.74
CA GLN A 273 -7.30 13.01 -11.71
C GLN A 273 -7.94 11.92 -10.85
N MET A 274 -8.39 10.81 -11.45
CA MET A 274 -8.96 9.67 -10.72
C MET A 274 -7.94 9.00 -9.78
N MET A 275 -6.64 9.16 -10.03
CA MET A 275 -5.56 8.62 -9.20
C MET A 275 -4.92 9.63 -8.24
N GLU A 276 -5.49 10.84 -8.11
CA GLU A 276 -4.94 11.87 -7.25
C GLU A 276 -4.66 11.35 -5.83
N HIS A 277 -3.52 11.74 -5.26
CA HIS A 277 -3.10 11.20 -3.97
C HIS A 277 -4.11 11.54 -2.86
N VAL A 278 -4.63 12.78 -2.89
CA VAL A 278 -5.66 13.24 -1.95
C VAL A 278 -7.04 12.83 -2.50
N PRO A 279 -7.83 11.99 -1.80
CA PRO A 279 -9.11 11.49 -2.31
C PRO A 279 -10.10 12.59 -2.72
N ASN A 280 -10.09 13.74 -2.04
CA ASN A 280 -10.99 14.86 -2.32
C ASN A 280 -10.68 15.60 -3.63
N LEU A 281 -9.48 15.41 -4.22
CA LEU A 281 -9.11 15.98 -5.52
C LEU A 281 -9.52 15.08 -6.70
N ARG A 282 -9.84 13.81 -6.41
CA ARG A 282 -10.43 12.89 -7.37
C ARG A 282 -11.86 13.32 -7.70
N PRO A 283 -12.45 12.87 -8.82
CA PRO A 283 -13.86 13.09 -9.10
C PRO A 283 -14.74 12.71 -7.90
N ALA A 284 -15.64 13.60 -7.49
CA ALA A 284 -16.43 13.39 -6.27
C ALA A 284 -17.42 12.23 -6.37
N ASN A 285 -17.90 11.92 -7.58
CA ASN A 285 -18.87 10.86 -7.83
C ASN A 285 -18.80 10.37 -9.29
N THR A 286 -19.56 9.32 -9.62
CA THR A 286 -19.59 8.68 -10.95
C THR A 286 -20.17 9.61 -12.02
N GLN A 287 -21.03 10.56 -11.65
CA GLN A 287 -21.64 11.51 -12.58
C GLN A 287 -20.59 12.45 -13.17
N ILE A 288 -19.65 12.95 -12.36
CA ILE A 288 -18.55 13.78 -12.84
C ILE A 288 -17.68 13.03 -13.86
N ILE A 289 -17.37 11.76 -13.58
CA ILE A 289 -16.59 10.92 -14.51
C ILE A 289 -17.38 10.71 -15.81
N SER A 290 -18.66 10.38 -15.72
CA SER A 290 -19.54 10.17 -16.88
C SER A 290 -19.64 11.43 -17.75
N GLN A 291 -19.79 12.60 -17.13
CA GLN A 291 -19.82 13.88 -17.85
C GLN A 291 -18.50 14.12 -18.60
N LYS A 292 -17.36 13.97 -17.92
CA LYS A 292 -16.04 14.15 -18.55
C LYS A 292 -15.82 13.20 -19.72
N LEU A 293 -16.27 11.95 -19.61
CA LEU A 293 -16.19 10.98 -20.72
C LEU A 293 -17.09 11.36 -21.90
N ALA A 294 -18.28 11.92 -21.62
CA ALA A 294 -19.16 12.45 -22.67
C ALA A 294 -18.52 13.64 -23.37
N ASP A 295 -17.91 14.56 -22.62
CA ASP A 295 -17.22 15.74 -23.17
C ASP A 295 -16.06 15.31 -24.09
N ILE A 296 -15.24 14.34 -23.66
CA ILE A 296 -14.14 13.76 -24.46
C ILE A 296 -14.64 13.14 -25.77
N ASN A 297 -15.78 12.43 -25.73
CA ASN A 297 -16.38 11.82 -26.93
C ASN A 297 -17.03 12.84 -27.88
N SER A 298 -17.53 13.94 -27.33
CA SER A 298 -18.17 15.01 -28.10
C SER A 298 -17.18 15.97 -28.78
N TYR A 299 -15.90 15.91 -28.41
CA TYR A 299 -14.87 16.80 -28.93
C TYR A 299 -14.56 16.53 -30.41
N ASN A 300 -15.11 17.38 -31.29
CA ASN A 300 -14.82 17.42 -32.71
C ASN A 300 -13.79 18.53 -32.99
N PRO A 301 -12.55 18.23 -33.43
CA PRO A 301 -11.53 19.25 -33.68
C PRO A 301 -11.88 20.22 -34.83
N ALA A 302 -12.96 19.97 -35.58
CA ALA A 302 -13.42 20.78 -36.71
C ALA A 302 -14.34 21.97 -36.35
N SER A 303 -14.69 22.17 -35.08
CA SER A 303 -15.60 23.25 -34.65
C SER A 303 -14.92 24.26 -33.71
N GLN A 304 -13.75 24.75 -34.10
CA GLN A 304 -13.25 26.03 -33.58
C GLN A 304 -13.62 27.12 -34.58
N PRO A 305 -14.29 28.22 -34.18
CA PRO A 305 -14.34 29.40 -35.02
C PRO A 305 -12.90 29.89 -35.19
N ILE A 306 -12.47 30.08 -36.45
CA ILE A 306 -11.25 30.79 -36.77
C ILE A 306 -11.40 32.19 -36.18
N TYR A 307 -10.79 32.44 -35.02
CA TYR A 307 -10.62 33.80 -34.53
C TYR A 307 -9.58 34.46 -35.44
N GLN A 308 -10.09 35.26 -36.38
CA GLN A 308 -9.28 36.21 -37.11
C GLN A 308 -8.61 37.15 -36.10
N SER A 309 -7.30 37.30 -36.24
CA SER A 309 -6.49 38.29 -35.55
C SER A 309 -6.99 39.69 -35.93
N GLY A 310 -7.76 40.31 -35.06
CA GLY A 310 -8.20 41.69 -35.20
C GLY A 310 -9.12 42.06 -34.04
N ASP A 311 -8.69 43.05 -33.27
CA ASP A 311 -9.46 43.78 -32.25
C ASP A 311 -9.59 43.13 -30.86
N ILE A 312 -8.56 43.36 -30.05
CA ILE A 312 -8.59 43.22 -28.58
C ILE A 312 -9.20 44.51 -28.00
N PRO A 313 -10.33 44.46 -27.27
CA PRO A 313 -10.78 45.57 -26.42
C PRO A 313 -9.94 45.61 -25.13
N PRO A 314 -9.73 46.79 -24.52
CA PRO A 314 -8.78 46.97 -23.42
C PRO A 314 -9.19 46.16 -22.18
N THR A 315 -8.27 45.30 -21.75
CA THR A 315 -8.31 44.54 -20.51
C THR A 315 -8.45 45.48 -19.30
N ILE A 316 -9.58 45.40 -18.60
CA ILE A 316 -9.70 45.90 -17.23
C ILE A 316 -8.93 44.93 -16.33
N LEU A 317 -7.82 45.40 -15.76
CA LEU A 317 -7.04 44.71 -14.74
C LEU A 317 -7.85 44.54 -13.45
N PRO A 318 -8.04 43.32 -12.91
CA PRO A 318 -8.15 43.11 -11.48
C PRO A 318 -6.74 43.06 -10.89
N GLY A 319 -6.55 43.78 -9.79
CA GLY A 319 -5.25 44.12 -9.22
C GLY A 319 -4.37 42.96 -8.73
N ASN A 320 -3.09 43.29 -8.62
CA ASN A 320 -2.02 42.53 -7.99
C ASN A 320 -2.46 41.80 -6.71
N TYR A 321 -2.66 40.49 -6.82
CA TYR A 321 -2.40 39.56 -5.72
C TYR A 321 -1.21 38.70 -6.12
N ASN A 322 -0.06 38.96 -5.48
CA ASN A 322 1.20 38.24 -5.65
C ASN A 322 1.09 36.79 -5.15
N ALA A 323 0.47 35.90 -5.94
CA ALA A 323 0.40 34.46 -5.66
C ALA A 323 1.58 33.66 -6.24
N THR A 324 2.35 34.25 -7.16
CA THR A 324 3.44 33.59 -7.88
C THR A 324 4.79 33.59 -7.15
N GLU A 325 4.99 34.44 -6.15
CA GLU A 325 6.21 34.39 -5.31
C GLU A 325 6.11 33.31 -4.22
N ASN A 326 4.93 33.14 -3.60
CA ASN A 326 4.73 32.13 -2.53
C ASN A 326 4.82 30.67 -3.04
N TYR A 327 4.39 30.39 -4.28
CA TYR A 327 4.48 29.04 -4.86
C TYR A 327 5.92 28.67 -5.24
N LYS A 328 6.74 29.63 -5.68
CA LYS A 328 8.16 29.37 -5.96
C LYS A 328 8.96 29.19 -4.67
N GLU A 329 8.73 30.00 -3.62
CA GLU A 329 9.42 29.81 -2.33
C GLU A 329 9.06 28.48 -1.64
N GLN A 330 7.79 28.05 -1.66
CA GLN A 330 7.40 26.75 -1.08
C GLN A 330 7.88 25.53 -1.88
N SER A 331 7.92 25.62 -3.21
CA SER A 331 8.44 24.53 -4.06
C SER A 331 9.97 24.38 -3.97
N GLN A 332 10.68 25.49 -3.71
CA GLN A 332 12.14 25.50 -3.52
C GLN A 332 12.54 25.08 -2.08
N GLU A 333 11.69 25.30 -1.07
CA GLU A 333 11.92 24.83 0.32
C GLU A 333 11.85 23.30 0.45
N LYS A 334 10.88 22.62 -0.19
CA LYS A 334 10.76 21.14 -0.15
C LYS A 334 11.90 20.41 -0.88
N SER A 335 12.53 21.05 -1.87
CA SER A 335 13.69 20.52 -2.62
C SER A 335 14.97 20.36 -1.77
N ASN A 336 15.08 21.07 -0.65
CA ASN A 336 16.32 21.14 0.13
C ASN A 336 16.50 20.05 1.19
N TYR A 337 15.50 19.21 1.48
CA TYR A 337 15.62 18.18 2.53
C TYR A 337 16.38 16.93 2.06
N ALA A 338 17.17 16.35 2.96
CA ALA A 338 17.90 15.11 2.67
C ALA A 338 16.98 13.89 2.84
N THR A 339 16.90 13.03 1.83
CA THR A 339 16.03 11.84 1.84
C THR A 339 16.41 10.84 2.94
N ILE A 340 15.45 10.00 3.35
CA ILE A 340 15.65 8.93 4.34
C ILE A 340 16.83 8.03 3.93
N ILE A 341 16.89 7.62 2.66
CA ILE A 341 17.95 6.73 2.14
C ILE A 341 19.31 7.42 2.32
N ARG A 342 19.43 8.70 1.96
CA ARG A 342 20.69 9.45 2.11
C ARG A 342 21.08 9.61 3.58
N ARG A 343 20.12 9.81 4.48
CA ARG A 343 20.35 9.85 5.94
C ARG A 343 20.78 8.47 6.47
N PHE A 344 20.19 7.39 5.99
CA PHE A 344 20.53 6.02 6.36
C PHE A 344 21.95 5.67 5.90
N CYS A 345 22.30 5.90 4.63
CA CYS A 345 23.65 5.69 4.13
C CYS A 345 24.68 6.55 4.88
N ALA A 346 24.36 7.80 5.22
CA ALA A 346 25.25 8.65 6.01
C ALA A 346 25.52 8.04 7.41
N TYR A 347 24.46 7.52 8.05
CA TYR A 347 24.60 6.86 9.35
C TYR A 347 25.42 5.57 9.27
N GLN A 348 25.32 4.78 8.19
CA GLN A 348 26.17 3.60 8.00
C GLN A 348 27.66 3.98 7.88
N ILE A 349 27.97 5.06 7.16
CA ILE A 349 29.35 5.58 7.07
C ILE A 349 29.83 6.08 8.43
N ASP A 350 29.00 6.83 9.16
CA ASP A 350 29.32 7.28 10.52
C ASP A 350 29.60 6.10 11.47
N LEU A 351 28.82 5.01 11.36
CA LEU A 351 28.98 3.81 12.16
C LEU A 351 30.33 3.12 11.87
N ILE A 352 30.71 2.98 10.61
CA ILE A 352 32.02 2.40 10.23
C ILE A 352 33.17 3.23 10.81
N ILE A 353 33.09 4.56 10.69
CA ILE A 353 34.11 5.47 11.25
C ILE A 353 34.19 5.32 12.78
N LEU A 354 33.04 5.27 13.45
CA LEU A 354 32.97 5.09 14.89
C LEU A 354 33.54 3.75 15.36
N LEU A 355 33.25 2.66 14.67
CA LEU A 355 33.81 1.33 14.99
C LEU A 355 35.32 1.30 14.77
N PHE A 356 35.83 1.96 13.73
CA PHE A 356 37.27 2.08 13.50
C PHE A 356 37.96 2.85 14.62
N ILE A 357 37.45 4.05 14.97
CA ILE A 357 37.98 4.86 16.08
C ILE A 357 37.91 4.09 17.40
N SER A 358 36.80 3.41 17.64
CA SER A 358 36.58 2.59 18.84
C SER A 358 37.60 1.46 18.98
N THR A 359 37.98 0.84 17.86
CA THR A 359 39.00 -0.21 17.84
C THR A 359 40.38 0.34 18.20
N LEU A 360 40.75 1.51 17.66
CA LEU A 360 42.02 2.15 18.01
C LEU A 360 42.07 2.54 19.50
N ILE A 361 40.96 3.05 20.04
CA ILE A 361 40.84 3.40 21.46
C ILE A 361 40.89 2.14 22.34
N ALA A 362 40.22 1.06 21.93
CA ALA A 362 40.24 -0.21 22.65
C ALA A 362 41.68 -0.76 22.77
N ILE A 363 42.43 -0.77 21.67
CA ILE A 363 43.83 -1.21 21.65
C ILE A 363 44.69 -0.32 22.55
N PHE A 364 44.53 1.01 22.44
CA PHE A 364 45.25 1.95 23.29
C PHE A 364 44.95 1.75 24.78
N LEU A 365 43.67 1.63 25.16
CA LEU A 365 43.24 1.43 26.55
C LEU A 365 43.73 0.10 27.11
N GLN A 366 43.72 -0.96 26.30
CA GLN A 366 44.28 -2.25 26.68
C GLN A 366 45.77 -2.10 27.04
N SER A 367 46.56 -1.48 26.17
CA SER A 367 48.00 -1.26 26.41
C SER A 367 48.26 -0.32 27.59
N PHE A 368 47.47 0.74 27.74
CA PHE A 368 47.67 1.75 28.79
C PHE A 368 47.31 1.23 30.19
N LEU A 369 46.25 0.43 30.30
CA LEU A 369 45.78 -0.13 31.57
C LEU A 369 46.46 -1.47 31.92
N GLY A 370 47.33 -1.99 31.03
CA GLY A 370 48.08 -3.23 31.27
C GLY A 370 47.24 -4.50 31.25
N PHE A 371 46.14 -4.51 30.48
CA PHE A 371 45.30 -5.71 30.34
C PHE A 371 45.96 -6.77 29.46
N ASP A 372 45.89 -8.03 29.88
CA ASP A 372 46.33 -9.17 29.08
C ASP A 372 45.54 -9.28 27.76
N SER A 373 46.18 -9.83 26.74
CA SER A 373 45.64 -10.16 25.41
C SER A 373 44.34 -10.98 25.44
N THR A 374 44.10 -11.72 26.52
CA THR A 374 42.86 -12.46 26.76
C THR A 374 41.63 -11.54 26.90
N TYR A 375 41.82 -10.29 27.33
CA TYR A 375 40.74 -9.29 27.49
C TYR A 375 40.49 -8.46 26.23
N THR A 376 41.31 -8.59 25.17
CA THR A 376 41.16 -7.77 23.95
C THR A 376 39.75 -7.89 23.35
N GLY A 377 39.22 -9.10 23.24
CA GLY A 377 37.88 -9.33 22.68
C GLY A 377 36.78 -8.66 23.50
N VAL A 378 36.87 -8.75 24.82
CA VAL A 378 35.92 -8.16 25.78
C VAL A 378 35.92 -6.63 25.71
N ILE A 379 37.11 -6.02 25.70
CA ILE A 379 37.29 -4.57 25.63
C ILE A 379 36.71 -4.04 24.31
N VAL A 380 37.09 -4.67 23.19
CA VAL A 380 36.63 -4.25 21.86
C VAL A 380 35.12 -4.42 21.73
N ALA A 381 34.56 -5.57 22.14
CA ALA A 381 33.13 -5.85 22.02
C ALA A 381 32.26 -4.87 22.84
N ASN A 382 32.65 -4.59 24.08
CA ASN A 382 31.90 -3.65 24.93
C ASN A 382 31.98 -2.21 24.39
N ILE A 383 33.15 -1.74 23.97
CA ILE A 383 33.29 -0.41 23.35
C ILE A 383 32.48 -0.34 22.04
N TRP A 384 32.50 -1.38 21.20
CA TRP A 384 31.71 -1.43 19.97
C TRP A 384 30.19 -1.38 20.22
N CYS A 385 29.71 -2.09 21.25
CA CYS A 385 28.30 -2.05 21.62
C CYS A 385 27.87 -0.65 22.06
N GLY A 386 28.69 0.04 22.86
CA GLY A 386 28.44 1.42 23.25
C GLY A 386 28.52 2.38 22.06
N ALA A 387 29.55 2.23 21.23
CA ALA A 387 29.82 3.10 20.09
C ALA A 387 28.83 2.93 18.93
N SER A 388 28.16 1.79 18.83
CA SER A 388 27.07 1.56 17.85
C SER A 388 25.70 2.02 18.36
N GLY A 389 25.56 2.27 19.67
CA GLY A 389 24.26 2.55 20.30
C GLY A 389 23.39 1.31 20.47
N TRP A 390 23.95 0.10 20.33
CA TRP A 390 23.24 -1.18 20.48
C TRP A 390 23.12 -1.58 21.96
N LEU A 391 22.40 -0.76 22.73
CA LEU A 391 22.32 -0.87 24.19
C LEU A 391 21.70 -2.17 24.68
N ILE A 392 20.77 -2.78 23.92
CA ILE A 392 20.19 -4.10 24.27
C ILE A 392 21.24 -5.20 24.16
N GLY A 393 22.05 -5.20 23.09
CA GLY A 393 23.18 -6.13 22.94
C GLY A 393 24.25 -5.89 24.00
N GLY A 394 24.53 -4.63 24.33
CA GLY A 394 25.43 -4.27 25.43
C GLY A 394 24.93 -4.77 26.79
N LEU A 395 23.64 -4.60 27.10
CA LEU A 395 23.01 -5.12 28.31
C LEU A 395 23.14 -6.65 28.38
N ILE A 396 22.86 -7.36 27.29
CA ILE A 396 23.00 -8.83 27.21
C ILE A 396 24.46 -9.26 27.46
N LEU A 397 25.44 -8.59 26.85
CA LEU A 397 26.86 -8.88 27.08
C LEU A 397 27.28 -8.57 28.52
N THR A 398 26.70 -7.55 29.14
CA THR A 398 27.01 -7.18 30.54
C THR A 398 26.29 -8.01 31.60
N ILE A 399 25.25 -8.78 31.25
CA ILE A 399 24.55 -9.67 32.20
C ILE A 399 25.46 -10.83 32.64
N GLU A 400 26.51 -11.14 31.87
CA GLU A 400 27.51 -12.17 32.19
C GLU A 400 28.90 -11.60 32.59
N GLU A 401 29.13 -10.28 32.55
CA GLU A 401 30.47 -9.68 32.73
C GLU A 401 30.66 -8.77 33.95
N SER A 402 31.94 -8.66 34.37
CA SER A 402 32.45 -7.84 35.48
C SER A 402 32.22 -6.32 35.30
N ALA A 403 32.34 -5.55 36.40
CA ALA A 403 32.26 -4.08 36.39
C ALA A 403 33.13 -3.37 35.33
N ILE A 404 34.19 -4.05 34.86
CA ILE A 404 35.09 -3.59 33.80
C ILE A 404 34.37 -3.50 32.44
N GLY A 405 33.52 -4.47 32.10
CA GLY A 405 32.76 -4.45 30.83
C GLY A 405 31.79 -3.26 30.76
N GLN A 406 31.15 -2.92 31.88
CA GLN A 406 30.26 -1.75 31.99
C GLN A 406 31.02 -0.43 31.77
N ILE A 407 32.25 -0.31 32.30
CA ILE A 407 33.10 0.86 32.07
C ILE A 407 33.40 1.02 30.58
N PHE A 408 33.77 -0.07 29.90
CA PHE A 408 34.06 -0.04 28.46
C PHE A 408 32.83 0.25 27.60
N LEU A 409 31.66 -0.27 27.97
CA LEU A 409 30.39 0.09 27.35
C LEU A 409 30.10 1.59 27.48
N MET A 410 30.32 2.17 28.66
CA MET A 410 30.14 3.60 28.91
C MET A 410 31.15 4.46 28.14
N ILE A 411 32.38 3.99 27.97
CA ILE A 411 33.39 4.64 27.11
C ILE A 411 32.88 4.69 25.67
N GLY A 412 32.40 3.56 25.13
CA GLY A 412 31.81 3.49 23.79
C GLY A 412 30.61 4.44 23.61
N LEU A 413 29.69 4.47 24.59
CA LEU A 413 28.53 5.36 24.55
C LEU A 413 28.93 6.84 24.61
N THR A 414 29.95 7.17 25.40
CA THR A 414 30.49 8.52 25.51
C THR A 414 31.12 8.96 24.19
N LEU A 415 31.85 8.06 23.51
CA LEU A 415 32.41 8.32 22.18
C LEU A 415 31.32 8.59 21.13
N ASN A 416 30.26 7.78 21.10
CA ASN A 416 29.12 7.98 20.21
C ASN A 416 28.47 9.35 20.45
N TRP A 417 28.22 9.69 21.73
CA TRP A 417 27.65 10.96 22.13
C TRP A 417 28.49 12.17 21.70
N ILE A 418 29.79 12.14 21.99
CA ILE A 418 30.72 13.21 21.61
C ILE A 418 30.72 13.36 20.08
N TYR A 419 30.84 12.26 19.34
CA TYR A 419 30.91 12.27 17.89
C TYR A 419 29.70 12.96 17.25
N PHE A 420 28.48 12.55 17.60
CA PHE A 420 27.28 13.15 17.03
C PHE A 420 27.05 14.58 17.54
N THR A 421 27.15 14.81 18.85
CA THR A 421 26.79 16.10 19.45
C THR A 421 27.76 17.20 19.06
N VAL A 422 29.07 16.93 19.10
CA VAL A 422 30.11 17.93 18.77
C VAL A 422 30.14 18.20 17.27
N LEU A 423 30.11 17.17 16.41
CA LEU A 423 30.21 17.38 14.96
C LEU A 423 28.97 18.08 14.39
N GLU A 424 27.76 17.71 14.83
CA GLU A 424 26.53 18.35 14.36
C GLU A 424 26.37 19.79 14.88
N SER A 425 26.93 20.11 16.05
CA SER A 425 27.00 21.48 16.58
C SER A 425 28.29 22.22 16.20
N SER A 426 29.12 21.68 15.32
CA SER A 426 30.34 22.32 14.82
C SER A 426 30.03 23.29 13.67
N LYS A 427 31.04 24.00 13.15
CA LYS A 427 30.89 24.78 11.92
C LYS A 427 30.53 23.91 10.70
N LEU A 428 30.85 22.62 10.75
CA LEU A 428 30.56 21.67 9.68
C LEU A 428 29.07 21.35 9.58
N GLN A 429 28.35 21.46 10.72
CA GLN A 429 26.93 21.13 10.86
C GLN A 429 26.61 19.69 10.42
N SER A 430 27.59 18.80 10.42
CA SER A 430 27.44 17.44 9.90
C SER A 430 28.47 16.53 10.56
N THR A 431 28.10 15.29 10.79
CA THR A 431 29.06 14.19 11.02
C THR A 431 29.85 13.90 9.74
N PHE A 432 30.88 13.04 9.80
CA PHE A 432 31.71 12.76 8.63
C PHE A 432 30.93 12.05 7.52
N GLY A 433 30.11 11.04 7.83
CA GLY A 433 29.25 10.35 6.87
C GLY A 433 28.22 11.29 6.25
N LYS A 434 27.61 12.18 7.04
CA LYS A 434 26.74 13.25 6.50
C LYS A 434 27.50 14.23 5.62
N HIS A 435 28.73 14.58 5.99
CA HIS A 435 29.57 15.46 5.19
C HIS A 435 29.88 14.85 3.82
N ILE A 436 30.32 13.59 3.80
CA ILE A 436 30.64 12.82 2.59
C ILE A 436 29.44 12.77 1.65
N LEU A 437 28.25 12.50 2.21
CA LEU A 437 27.02 12.50 1.44
C LEU A 437 26.40 13.88 1.28
N GLY A 438 27.08 14.99 1.54
CA GLY A 438 26.57 16.34 1.29
C GLY A 438 25.27 16.66 2.04
N VAL A 439 25.20 16.33 3.33
CA VAL A 439 24.07 16.56 4.23
C VAL A 439 24.52 17.42 5.41
N LYS A 440 23.67 18.36 5.85
CA LYS A 440 23.84 19.18 7.06
C LYS A 440 22.63 19.04 7.98
N VAL A 441 22.85 19.26 9.27
CA VAL A 441 21.82 19.39 10.30
C VAL A 441 21.79 20.84 10.78
N THR A 442 20.65 21.49 10.64
CA THR A 442 20.45 22.90 11.02
C THR A 442 19.30 23.02 12.03
N ASN A 443 19.17 24.18 12.66
CA ASN A 443 17.93 24.52 13.35
C ASN A 443 16.81 24.82 12.33
N LEU A 444 15.57 25.05 12.80
CA LEU A 444 14.42 25.37 11.95
C LEU A 444 14.62 26.61 11.06
N ASN A 445 15.57 27.49 11.38
CA ASN A 445 15.89 28.72 10.64
C ASN A 445 17.10 28.52 9.71
N TYR A 446 17.45 27.28 9.36
CA TYR A 446 18.59 26.93 8.49
C TYR A 446 19.97 27.39 8.99
N LYS A 447 20.07 27.76 10.27
CA LYS A 447 21.33 28.17 10.91
C LYS A 447 21.97 27.01 11.67
N LYS A 448 23.25 27.21 12.02
CA LYS A 448 23.99 26.32 12.92
C LYS A 448 23.21 26.08 14.21
N MET A 449 23.06 24.80 14.56
CA MET A 449 22.40 24.39 15.80
C MET A 449 23.33 24.59 17.00
N SER A 450 22.76 24.89 18.17
CA SER A 450 23.52 24.99 19.42
C SER A 450 23.93 23.61 19.95
N PHE A 451 24.95 23.58 20.82
CA PHE A 451 25.35 22.33 21.49
C PHE A 451 24.19 21.71 22.29
N ALA A 452 23.38 22.55 22.96
CA ALA A 452 22.20 22.09 23.71
C ALA A 452 21.16 21.41 22.82
N GLN A 453 20.90 21.97 21.63
CA GLN A 453 19.99 21.36 20.64
C GLN A 453 20.53 20.03 20.12
N ALA A 454 21.84 19.95 19.84
CA ALA A 454 22.48 18.70 19.41
C ALA A 454 22.41 17.62 20.51
N ASN A 455 22.52 18.02 21.78
CA ASN A 455 22.40 17.10 22.91
C ASN A 455 20.97 16.54 23.05
N ILE A 456 19.94 17.41 22.97
CA ILE A 456 18.53 16.99 22.98
C ILE A 456 18.26 16.02 21.83
N ARG A 457 18.77 16.34 20.64
CA ARG A 457 18.66 15.50 19.45
C ARG A 457 19.27 14.11 19.66
N TYR A 458 20.48 14.04 20.21
CA TYR A 458 21.18 12.79 20.48
C TYR A 458 20.39 11.88 21.41
N TRP A 459 20.00 12.39 22.58
CA TRP A 459 19.27 11.58 23.57
C TRP A 459 17.89 11.17 23.05
N SER A 460 17.22 12.03 22.28
CA SER A 460 15.98 11.68 21.59
C SER A 460 16.17 10.52 20.61
N LYS A 461 17.30 10.49 19.88
CA LYS A 461 17.65 9.37 18.98
C LYS A 461 17.91 8.08 19.76
N LEU A 462 18.66 8.14 20.86
CA LEU A 462 18.98 6.98 21.69
C LEU A 462 17.74 6.35 22.32
N ILE A 463 16.84 7.18 22.87
CA ILE A 463 15.54 6.75 23.41
C ILE A 463 14.68 6.10 22.32
N SER A 464 14.68 6.68 21.10
CA SER A 464 13.96 6.11 19.96
C SER A 464 14.49 4.72 19.57
N MET A 465 15.80 4.49 19.68
CA MET A 465 16.39 3.18 19.38
C MET A 465 16.12 2.13 20.46
N LEU A 466 16.10 2.53 21.75
CA LEU A 466 15.85 1.64 22.89
C LEU A 466 14.43 1.06 22.91
N MET A 467 13.44 1.83 22.47
CA MET A 467 12.02 1.43 22.53
C MET A 467 11.56 0.59 21.31
N LEU A 468 12.50 0.07 20.49
CA LEU A 468 12.20 -0.59 19.20
C LEU A 468 11.33 0.29 18.26
N ILE A 469 11.38 1.62 18.42
CA ILE A 469 10.67 2.63 17.61
C ILE A 469 11.45 2.89 16.29
N LEU A 470 12.11 1.87 15.73
CA LEU A 470 12.71 2.01 14.40
C LEU A 470 11.62 2.09 13.31
N ILE A 471 10.47 1.49 13.57
CA ILE A 471 9.31 1.46 12.66
C ILE A 471 8.44 2.72 12.83
N PHE A 472 8.23 3.21 14.05
CA PHE A 472 7.46 4.45 14.31
C PHE A 472 8.14 5.71 13.74
N GLY A 473 9.49 5.73 13.72
CA GLY A 473 10.26 6.82 13.10
C GLY A 473 10.05 6.91 11.58
N ILE A 474 9.82 5.77 10.92
CA ILE A 474 9.51 5.69 9.48
C ILE A 474 8.02 6.03 9.24
N ILE A 475 7.11 5.52 10.07
CA ILE A 475 5.66 5.81 10.00
C ILE A 475 5.37 7.31 10.17
N ARG A 476 6.10 8.00 11.05
CA ARG A 476 5.89 9.44 11.32
C ARG A 476 6.58 10.35 10.32
N LEU A 477 7.60 9.85 9.60
CA LEU A 477 8.27 10.55 8.48
C LEU A 477 7.32 10.79 7.31
N MET A 478 6.28 9.95 7.16
CA MET A 478 5.23 10.11 6.14
C MET A 478 4.21 11.22 6.46
N ARG A 479 4.38 11.97 7.57
CA ARG A 479 3.37 12.91 8.09
C ARG A 479 3.85 14.37 8.25
N ASN A 480 5.06 14.73 7.84
CA ASN A 480 5.59 16.09 8.06
C ASN A 480 6.18 16.72 6.78
N ASP A 481 5.71 17.92 6.43
CA ASP A 481 6.14 18.70 5.26
C ASP A 481 7.64 19.02 5.21
N LYS A 482 8.37 18.86 6.33
CA LYS A 482 9.81 19.14 6.47
C LYS A 482 10.70 17.90 6.56
N GLU A 483 10.18 16.71 6.25
CA GLU A 483 10.89 15.41 6.34
C GLU A 483 11.61 15.20 7.70
N GLN A 484 11.03 15.67 8.81
CA GLN A 484 11.60 15.54 10.15
C GLN A 484 11.27 14.17 10.75
N ILE A 485 12.27 13.50 11.30
CA ILE A 485 12.12 12.30 12.14
C ILE A 485 11.81 12.75 13.58
N PHE A 486 11.29 11.88 14.43
CA PHE A 486 10.93 12.19 15.82
C PHE A 486 12.01 12.97 16.61
N HIS A 487 13.28 12.60 16.46
CA HIS A 487 14.39 13.30 17.11
C HIS A 487 14.72 14.67 16.48
N ASP A 488 14.38 14.88 15.20
CA ASP A 488 14.47 16.19 14.55
C ASP A 488 13.44 17.16 15.14
N GLU A 489 12.21 16.69 15.36
CA GLU A 489 11.08 17.46 15.91
C GLU A 489 11.35 17.91 17.36
N LEU A 490 11.74 16.96 18.22
CA LEU A 490 12.06 17.25 19.63
C LEU A 490 13.19 18.25 19.79
N ALA A 491 14.21 18.17 18.93
CA ALA A 491 15.35 19.08 18.95
C ALA A 491 15.10 20.40 18.20
N LYS A 492 13.96 20.54 17.51
CA LYS A 492 13.65 21.67 16.61
C LYS A 492 14.75 21.87 15.55
N THR A 493 15.06 20.79 14.84
CA THR A 493 16.14 20.71 13.83
C THR A 493 15.62 20.15 12.52
N ILE A 494 16.33 20.41 11.43
CA ILE A 494 16.04 19.89 10.09
C ILE A 494 17.33 19.38 9.45
N VAL A 495 17.20 18.43 8.53
CA VAL A 495 18.34 17.82 7.84
C VAL A 495 18.22 18.14 6.35
N VAL A 496 19.18 18.90 5.85
CA VAL A 496 19.15 19.50 4.51
C VAL A 496 20.32 19.04 3.67
N ARG A 497 20.15 19.06 2.36
CA ARG A 497 21.24 18.85 1.38
C ARG A 497 22.16 20.08 1.41
N LYS A 498 23.46 19.83 1.25
CA LYS A 498 24.48 20.87 1.19
C LYS A 498 24.39 21.72 -0.06
#